data_AF-A0A535W453-F1
#
_entry.id   AF-A0A535W453-F1
#
_cell.length_a   1.000
_cell.length_b   1.000
_cell.length_c   1.000
_cell.angle_alpha   90.00
_cell.angle_beta   90.00
_cell.angle_gamma   90.00
#
_symmetry.space_group_name_H-M   'P 1'
#
loop_
_entity.id
_entity.type
_entity.pdbx_description
1 polymer ?
#
loop_
_entity_poly.entity_id
_entity_poly.type
_entity_poly.pdbx_seq_one_letter_code
_entity_poly.pdbx_strand_id
1 'polypeptide(L)'
;MSDEAPTGARIADGVTAFLGSWRFIVIQTVIVLVWIAGNIVLLFDFDPFPFILLNLAFSTQAAYAAPLILLAGNRAALRDRLTLEHAAEEADIEEKQNVELLEGNTAIAESNGKILKQVESLEQRILELESSILGRLDKLDPKHGA
;
A
#
# COMPACT_ATOMS: atom_id res chain seq x y z
N MET A 1 -6.07 -25.18 6.24
CA MET A 1 -5.49 -23.86 5.93
C MET A 1 -4.04 -23.84 6.41
N SER A 2 -3.26 -24.82 5.94
CA SER A 2 -1.86 -25.02 6.30
C SER A 2 -1.01 -24.45 5.17
N ASP A 3 -0.69 -23.17 5.30
CA ASP A 3 0.29 -22.49 4.46
C ASP A 3 1.69 -22.91 4.94
N GLU A 4 2.07 -24.11 4.55
CA GLU A 4 3.42 -24.60 4.70
C GLU A 4 4.24 -23.87 3.64
N ALA A 5 4.70 -22.65 3.95
CA ALA A 5 5.69 -21.96 3.15
C ALA A 5 6.82 -22.98 2.91
N PRO A 6 6.97 -23.52 1.68
CA PRO A 6 7.85 -24.65 1.46
C PRO A 6 9.23 -24.22 1.90
N THR A 7 10.05 -25.07 2.51
CA THR A 7 11.38 -24.72 3.01
C THR A 7 12.22 -23.92 1.99
N GLY A 8 11.98 -24.11 0.69
CA GLY A 8 12.55 -23.32 -0.41
C GLY A 8 12.22 -21.81 -0.42
N ALA A 9 11.12 -21.38 0.19
CA ALA A 9 10.69 -19.98 0.32
C ALA A 9 11.70 -19.16 1.11
N ARG A 10 12.04 -19.63 2.32
CA ARG A 10 13.02 -18.97 3.20
C ARG A 10 14.43 -19.01 2.61
N ILE A 11 14.74 -20.06 1.86
CA ILE A 11 16.03 -20.21 1.18
C ILE A 11 16.14 -19.20 0.04
N ALA A 12 15.11 -19.03 -0.79
CA ALA A 12 15.12 -18.06 -1.90
C ALA A 12 15.28 -16.62 -1.42
N ASP A 13 14.55 -16.22 -0.37
CA ASP A 13 14.67 -14.87 0.21
C ASP A 13 16.06 -14.62 0.81
N GLY A 14 16.62 -15.63 1.48
CA GLY A 14 17.99 -15.58 2.02
C GLY A 14 19.06 -15.49 0.93
N VAL A 15 18.88 -16.20 -0.19
CA VAL A 15 19.81 -16.20 -1.34
C VAL A 15 19.81 -14.84 -2.02
N THR A 16 18.65 -14.22 -2.26
CA THR A 16 18.56 -12.87 -2.84
C THR A 16 19.25 -11.83 -1.95
N ALA A 17 19.01 -11.89 -0.64
CA ALA A 17 19.65 -10.99 0.32
C ALA A 17 21.17 -11.21 0.40
N PHE A 18 21.64 -12.46 0.26
CA PHE A 18 23.05 -12.81 0.33
C PHE A 18 23.82 -12.42 -0.95
N LEU A 19 23.31 -12.77 -2.14
CA LEU A 19 23.96 -12.43 -3.42
C LEU A 19 23.97 -10.91 -3.68
N GLY A 20 22.97 -10.17 -3.18
CA GLY A 20 22.91 -8.71 -3.28
C GLY A 20 23.77 -7.94 -2.27
N SER A 21 24.44 -8.63 -1.34
CA SER A 21 25.19 -7.97 -0.27
C SER A 21 26.62 -7.63 -0.68
N TRP A 22 27.07 -6.41 -0.35
CA TRP A 22 28.47 -5.99 -0.50
C TRP A 22 29.46 -6.93 0.22
N ARG A 23 29.02 -7.57 1.31
CA ARG A 23 29.83 -8.52 2.09
C ARG A 23 30.18 -9.77 1.28
N PHE A 24 29.27 -10.27 0.44
CA PHE A 24 29.51 -11.44 -0.39
C PHE A 24 30.61 -11.17 -1.42
N ILE A 25 30.56 -10.01 -2.07
CA ILE A 25 31.57 -9.59 -3.06
C ILE A 25 32.96 -9.55 -2.42
N VAL A 26 33.09 -8.91 -1.25
CA VAL A 26 34.37 -8.82 -0.54
C VAL A 26 34.93 -10.20 -0.17
N ILE A 27 34.09 -11.08 0.40
CA ILE A 27 34.50 -12.45 0.77
C ILE A 27 34.96 -13.23 -0.47
N GLN A 28 34.18 -13.18 -1.56
CA GLN A 28 34.52 -13.87 -2.81
C GLN A 28 35.84 -13.38 -3.39
N THR A 29 36.08 -12.06 -3.41
CA THR A 29 37.36 -11.49 -3.87
C THR A 29 38.54 -11.97 -3.02
N VAL A 30 38.38 -11.98 -1.69
CA VAL A 30 39.44 -12.47 -0.78
C VAL A 30 39.74 -13.95 -1.03
N ILE A 31 38.72 -14.80 -1.22
CA ILE A 31 38.91 -16.23 -1.52
C ILE A 31 39.72 -16.42 -2.81
N VAL A 32 39.39 -15.68 -3.88
CA VAL A 32 40.13 -15.73 -5.15
C VAL A 32 41.58 -15.29 -4.97
N LEU A 33 41.81 -14.19 -4.26
CA LEU A 33 43.16 -13.69 -3.99
C LEU A 33 43.99 -14.69 -3.18
N VAL A 34 43.40 -15.32 -2.16
CA VAL A 34 44.06 -16.35 -1.35
C VAL A 34 44.36 -17.59 -2.20
N TRP A 35 43.46 -18.00 -3.10
CA TRP A 35 43.70 -19.11 -4.02
C TRP A 35 44.89 -18.86 -4.94
N ILE A 36 44.92 -17.68 -5.58
CA ILE A 36 46.00 -17.28 -6.48
C ILE A 36 47.33 -17.16 -5.71
N ALA A 37 47.33 -16.45 -4.57
CA ALA A 37 48.52 -16.27 -3.77
C ALA A 37 49.06 -17.59 -3.21
N GLY A 38 48.17 -18.48 -2.75
CA GLY A 38 48.52 -19.83 -2.32
C GLY A 38 49.17 -20.62 -3.45
N ASN A 39 48.57 -20.64 -4.63
CA ASN A 39 49.11 -21.38 -5.78
C ASN A 39 50.53 -20.91 -6.17
N ILE A 40 50.77 -19.59 -6.16
CA ILE A 40 52.07 -19.00 -6.53
C ILE A 40 53.13 -19.19 -5.44
N VAL A 41 52.77 -19.01 -4.16
CA VAL A 41 53.74 -19.00 -3.04
C VAL A 41 54.12 -20.40 -2.60
N LEU A 42 53.17 -21.35 -2.61
CA LEU A 42 53.36 -22.67 -2.02
C LEU A 42 54.04 -23.66 -2.98
N LEU A 43 54.34 -23.29 -4.25
CA LEU A 43 54.96 -24.14 -5.29
C LEU A 43 54.23 -25.48 -5.55
N PHE A 44 53.03 -25.62 -5.00
CA PHE A 44 52.12 -26.69 -5.34
C PHE A 44 51.44 -26.27 -6.65
N ASP A 45 51.88 -26.81 -7.78
CA ASP A 45 51.30 -26.68 -9.13
C ASP A 45 49.87 -27.25 -9.22
N PHE A 46 49.04 -27.00 -8.20
CA PHE A 46 47.69 -27.54 -8.05
C PHE A 46 46.72 -26.97 -9.08
N ASP A 47 46.98 -25.74 -9.55
CA ASP A 47 46.18 -25.06 -10.57
C ASP A 47 47.08 -24.07 -11.35
N PRO A 48 47.99 -24.56 -12.22
CA PRO A 48 48.93 -23.71 -12.94
C PRO A 48 48.20 -22.71 -13.84
N PHE A 49 48.84 -21.57 -14.11
CA PHE A 49 48.32 -20.57 -15.04
C PHE A 49 47.96 -21.25 -16.38
N PRO A 50 46.69 -21.21 -16.86
CA PRO A 50 45.67 -20.17 -16.67
C PRO A 50 44.56 -20.42 -15.61
N PHE A 51 44.81 -21.19 -14.55
CA PHE A 51 43.86 -21.49 -13.45
C PHE A 51 42.56 -22.20 -13.92
N ILE A 52 42.70 -23.41 -14.48
CA ILE A 52 41.58 -24.17 -15.05
C ILE A 52 40.55 -24.59 -13.99
N LEU A 53 40.99 -24.92 -12.78
CA LEU A 53 40.09 -25.36 -11.71
C LEU A 53 39.27 -24.19 -11.17
N LEU A 54 39.91 -23.04 -10.96
CA LEU A 54 39.21 -21.82 -10.57
C LEU A 54 38.17 -21.43 -11.63
N ASN A 55 38.55 -21.51 -12.91
CA ASN A 55 37.63 -21.22 -14.01
C ASN A 55 36.42 -22.18 -14.02
N LEU A 56 36.67 -23.49 -13.86
CA LEU A 56 35.61 -24.49 -13.79
C LEU A 56 34.67 -24.26 -12.59
N ALA A 57 35.22 -23.87 -11.44
CA ALA A 57 34.44 -23.56 -10.25
C ALA A 57 33.52 -22.35 -10.47
N PHE A 58 34.03 -21.27 -11.07
CA PHE A 58 33.22 -20.10 -11.43
C PHE A 58 32.17 -20.41 -12.49
N SER A 59 32.51 -21.21 -13.50
CA SER A 59 31.56 -21.67 -14.51
C SER A 59 30.39 -22.44 -13.88
N THR A 60 30.72 -23.38 -12.98
CA THR A 60 29.72 -24.14 -12.22
C THR A 60 28.89 -23.23 -11.32
N GLN A 61 29.53 -22.30 -10.61
CA GLN A 61 28.85 -21.33 -9.75
C GLN A 61 27.84 -20.49 -10.53
N ALA A 62 28.20 -19.99 -11.72
CA ALA A 62 27.31 -19.24 -12.59
C ALA A 62 26.14 -20.11 -13.10
N ALA A 63 26.41 -21.37 -13.46
CA ALA A 63 25.39 -22.32 -13.91
C ALA A 63 24.32 -22.60 -12.85
N TYR A 64 24.70 -22.67 -11.57
CA TYR A 64 23.73 -22.82 -10.46
C TYR A 64 23.08 -21.49 -10.04
N ALA A 65 23.77 -20.37 -10.20
CA ALA A 65 23.23 -19.05 -9.86
C ALA A 65 22.03 -18.70 -10.76
N ALA A 66 22.11 -18.94 -12.07
CA ALA A 66 21.05 -18.59 -13.02
C ALA A 66 19.65 -19.17 -12.67
N PRO A 67 19.47 -20.48 -12.43
CA PRO A 67 18.16 -21.04 -12.06
C PRO A 67 17.71 -20.61 -10.66
N LEU A 68 18.64 -20.42 -9.71
CA LEU A 68 18.31 -19.89 -8.38
C LEU A 68 17.78 -18.46 -8.44
N ILE A 69 18.42 -17.61 -9.23
CA ILE A 69 17.98 -16.23 -9.47
C ILE A 69 16.62 -16.24 -10.18
N LEU A 70 16.43 -17.11 -11.18
CA LEU A 70 15.14 -17.22 -11.87
C LEU A 70 14.02 -17.64 -10.91
N LEU A 71 14.26 -18.63 -10.05
CA LEU A 71 13.29 -19.09 -9.06
C LEU A 71 12.96 -17.99 -8.04
N ALA A 72 13.99 -17.28 -7.56
CA ALA A 72 13.81 -16.16 -6.65
C ALA A 72 13.03 -15.01 -7.30
N GLY A 73 13.32 -14.69 -8.56
CA GLY A 73 12.63 -13.67 -9.34
C GLY A 73 11.16 -14.02 -9.62
N ASN A 74 10.87 -15.25 -10.07
CA ASN A 74 9.50 -15.70 -10.31
C ASN A 74 8.65 -15.63 -9.03
N ARG A 75 9.26 -15.94 -7.88
CA ARG A 75 8.57 -15.88 -6.59
C ARG A 75 8.36 -14.45 -6.10
N ALA A 76 9.36 -13.57 -6.26
CA ALA A 76 9.21 -12.15 -5.96
C ALA A 76 8.06 -11.54 -6.79
N ALA A 77 7.99 -11.87 -8.09
CA ALA A 77 6.93 -11.42 -8.98
C ALA A 77 5.53 -11.94 -8.57
N LEU A 78 5.44 -13.20 -8.10
CA LEU A 78 4.17 -13.74 -7.58
C LEU A 78 3.71 -12.98 -6.33
N ARG A 79 4.61 -12.70 -5.38
CA ARG A 79 4.30 -11.93 -4.17
C ARG A 79 3.88 -10.50 -4.52
N ASP A 80 4.59 -9.88 -5.44
CA ASP A 80 4.28 -8.53 -5.93
C ASP A 80 2.88 -8.49 -6.56
N ARG A 81 2.56 -9.46 -7.41
CA ARG A 81 1.21 -9.60 -7.98
C ARG A 81 0.12 -9.73 -6.92
N LEU A 82 0.30 -10.59 -5.91
CA LEU A 82 -0.68 -10.72 -4.82
C LEU A 82 -0.84 -9.41 -4.03
N THR A 83 0.27 -8.69 -3.81
CA THR A 83 0.26 -7.39 -3.12
C THR A 83 -0.52 -6.36 -3.95
N LEU A 84 -0.35 -6.35 -5.27
CA LEU A 84 -1.08 -5.47 -6.17
C LEU A 84 -2.57 -5.82 -6.26
N GLU A 85 -2.92 -7.11 -6.29
CA GLU A 85 -4.32 -7.56 -6.28
C GLU A 85 -5.02 -7.12 -4.99
N HIS A 86 -4.39 -7.28 -3.82
CA HIS A 86 -4.93 -6.77 -2.56
C HIS A 86 -5.05 -5.24 -2.52
N ALA A 87 -4.03 -4.51 -3.01
CA ALA A 87 -4.08 -3.05 -3.06
C ALA A 87 -5.22 -2.54 -3.97
N ALA A 88 -5.49 -3.25 -5.07
CA ALA A 88 -6.62 -2.92 -5.95
C ALA A 88 -7.97 -3.19 -5.27
N GLU A 89 -8.10 -4.30 -4.54
CA GLU A 89 -9.32 -4.60 -3.77
C GLU A 89 -9.57 -3.57 -2.66
N GLU A 90 -8.52 -3.16 -1.94
CA GLU A 90 -8.60 -2.10 -0.93
C GLU A 90 -9.03 -0.76 -1.55
N ALA A 91 -8.50 -0.40 -2.72
CA ALA A 91 -8.87 0.80 -3.44
C ALA A 91 -10.36 0.80 -3.87
N ASP A 92 -10.87 -0.33 -4.35
CA ASP A 92 -12.29 -0.49 -4.71
C ASP A 92 -13.22 -0.34 -3.48
N ILE A 93 -12.78 -0.82 -2.31
CA ILE A 93 -13.54 -0.66 -1.06
C ILE A 93 -13.52 0.80 -0.62
N GLU A 94 -12.36 1.45 -0.66
CA GLU A 94 -12.20 2.87 -0.31
C GLU A 94 -13.04 3.76 -1.24
N GLU A 95 -13.06 3.48 -2.54
CA GLU A 95 -13.89 4.20 -3.51
C GLU A 95 -15.38 4.09 -3.15
N LYS A 96 -15.88 2.87 -2.86
CA LYS A 96 -17.27 2.66 -2.45
C LYS A 96 -17.61 3.40 -1.16
N GLN A 97 -16.72 3.37 -0.17
CA GLN A 97 -16.89 4.10 1.08
C GLN A 97 -16.94 5.62 0.85
N ASN A 98 -16.06 6.14 -0.01
CA ASN A 98 -16.07 7.56 -0.37
C ASN A 98 -17.37 7.96 -1.10
N VAL A 99 -17.86 7.13 -2.01
CA VAL A 99 -19.17 7.36 -2.66
C VAL A 99 -20.30 7.38 -1.63
N GLU A 100 -20.34 6.42 -0.70
CA GLU A 100 -21.36 6.37 0.36
C GLU A 100 -21.30 7.62 1.28
N LEU A 101 -20.09 8.10 1.62
CA LEU A 101 -19.91 9.33 2.38
C LEU A 101 -20.41 10.57 1.62
N LEU A 102 -20.15 10.64 0.31
CA LEU A 102 -20.64 11.73 -0.53
C LEU A 102 -22.17 11.72 -0.61
N GLU A 103 -22.78 10.56 -0.83
CA GLU A 103 -24.24 10.40 -0.81
C GLU A 103 -24.83 10.83 0.52
N GLY A 104 -24.27 10.38 1.65
CA GLY A 104 -24.69 10.80 2.99
C GLY A 104 -24.61 12.32 3.19
N ASN A 105 -23.51 12.95 2.76
CA ASN A 105 -23.36 14.40 2.83
C ASN A 105 -24.41 15.14 1.98
N THR A 106 -24.72 14.66 0.78
CA THR A 106 -25.77 15.27 -0.05
C THR A 106 -27.17 15.13 0.58
N ALA A 107 -27.46 13.98 1.19
CA ALA A 107 -28.73 13.76 1.90
C ALA A 107 -28.88 14.70 3.11
N ILE A 108 -27.80 14.90 3.87
CA ILE A 108 -27.76 15.88 4.98
C ILE A 108 -28.01 17.30 4.45
N ALA A 109 -27.37 17.68 3.34
CA ALA A 109 -27.57 18.99 2.73
C ALA A 109 -29.03 19.21 2.29
N GLU A 110 -29.69 18.20 1.72
CA GLU A 110 -31.10 18.27 1.35
C GLU A 110 -32.01 18.43 2.59
N SER A 111 -31.74 17.65 3.65
CA SER A 111 -32.48 17.74 4.91
C SER A 111 -32.35 19.12 5.54
N ASN A 112 -31.14 19.68 5.57
CA ASN A 112 -30.89 21.04 6.03
C ASN A 112 -31.72 22.06 5.23
N GLY A 113 -31.78 21.91 3.90
CA GLY A 113 -32.62 22.75 3.05
C GLY A 113 -34.12 22.66 3.39
N LYS A 114 -34.62 21.47 3.72
CA LYS A 114 -36.02 21.28 4.16
C LYS A 114 -36.29 21.93 5.52
N ILE A 115 -35.36 21.77 6.47
CA ILE A 115 -35.47 22.40 7.81
C ILE A 115 -35.54 23.92 7.67
N LEU A 116 -34.69 24.53 6.84
CA LEU A 116 -34.71 25.97 6.60
C LEU A 116 -36.08 26.46 6.09
N LYS A 117 -36.71 25.72 5.16
CA LYS A 117 -38.07 26.05 4.69
C LYS A 117 -39.14 25.91 5.78
N GLN A 118 -39.01 24.93 6.67
CA GLN A 118 -39.94 24.78 7.79
C GLN A 118 -39.80 25.94 8.77
N VAL A 119 -38.56 26.36 9.07
CA VAL A 119 -38.29 27.53 9.92
C VAL A 119 -38.90 28.79 9.32
N GLU A 120 -38.69 29.06 8.03
CA GLU A 120 -39.28 30.21 7.33
C GLU A 120 -40.82 30.19 7.38
N SER A 121 -41.43 29.03 7.14
CA SER A 121 -42.89 28.84 7.26
C SER A 121 -43.42 29.12 8.67
N LEU A 122 -42.68 28.69 9.70
CA LEU A 122 -43.04 28.96 11.09
C LEU A 122 -42.95 30.46 11.40
N GLU A 123 -41.91 31.15 10.94
CA GLU A 123 -41.78 32.61 11.10
C GLU A 123 -42.94 33.36 10.42
N GLN A 124 -43.31 32.97 9.20
CA GLN A 124 -44.46 33.56 8.49
C GLN A 124 -45.77 33.38 9.28
N ARG A 125 -46.00 32.18 9.82
CA ARG A 125 -47.19 31.90 10.65
C ARG A 125 -47.21 32.73 11.93
N ILE A 126 -46.06 32.95 12.57
CA ILE A 126 -45.96 33.79 13.76
C ILE A 126 -46.34 35.23 13.42
N LEU A 127 -45.78 35.80 12.35
CA LEU A 127 -46.10 37.16 11.88
C LEU A 127 -47.58 37.31 11.52
N GLU A 128 -48.15 36.30 10.87
CA GLU A 128 -49.56 36.28 10.48
C GLU A 128 -50.49 36.22 11.71
N LEU A 129 -50.14 35.41 12.72
CA LEU A 129 -50.83 35.37 14.00
C LEU A 129 -50.74 36.70 14.75
N GLU A 130 -49.56 37.33 14.77
CA GLU A 130 -49.34 38.63 15.40
C GLU A 130 -50.23 39.71 14.77
N SER A 131 -50.25 39.80 13.43
CA SER A 131 -51.13 40.70 12.68
C SER A 131 -52.62 40.45 12.98
N SER A 132 -53.04 39.19 13.06
CA SER A 132 -54.42 38.82 13.39
C SER A 132 -54.82 39.23 14.81
N ILE A 133 -53.92 39.06 15.79
CA ILE A 133 -54.13 39.46 17.17
C ILE A 133 -54.26 40.99 17.27
N LEU A 134 -53.33 41.73 16.66
CA LEU A 134 -53.36 43.19 16.64
C LEU A 134 -54.65 43.73 16.00
N GLY A 135 -55.07 43.16 14.86
CA GLY A 135 -56.32 43.55 14.21
C GLY A 135 -57.58 43.19 15.00
N ARG A 136 -57.54 42.14 15.83
CA ARG A 136 -58.65 41.82 16.76
C ARG A 136 -58.67 42.74 17.97
N LEU A 137 -57.50 43.13 18.50
CA LEU A 137 -57.35 44.10 19.59
C LEU A 137 -57.90 45.47 19.20
N ASP A 138 -57.58 45.95 17.99
CA ASP A 138 -58.08 47.22 17.43
C ASP A 138 -59.62 47.24 17.32
N LYS A 139 -60.24 46.11 16.92
CA LYS A 139 -61.70 45.97 16.88
C LYS A 139 -62.37 45.87 18.25
N LEU A 140 -61.63 45.45 19.27
CA LEU A 140 -62.13 45.31 20.65
C LEU A 140 -61.94 46.59 21.48
N ASP A 141 -61.16 47.56 21.00
CA ASP A 141 -61.08 48.90 21.57
C ASP A 141 -61.73 49.98 20.66
N PRO A 142 -63.07 50.03 20.55
CA PRO A 142 -63.75 51.15 19.92
C PRO A 142 -63.83 52.41 20.83
N LYS A 143 -63.12 52.45 21.97
CA LYS A 143 -63.31 53.45 23.04
C LYS A 143 -62.00 54.06 23.58
N HIS A 144 -61.16 54.55 22.68
CA HIS A 144 -60.55 55.88 22.78
C HIS A 144 -60.87 56.58 21.44
N GLY A 145 -61.92 57.37 21.25
CA GLY A 145 -62.51 58.36 22.13
C GLY A 145 -61.90 59.73 21.86
N ALA A 146 -62.49 60.44 20.88
CA ALA A 146 -62.40 61.89 20.62
C ALA A 146 -61.09 62.47 20.04
#